data_AF-A0A2U0H100-F1
#
_entry.id   AF-A0A2U0H100-F1
#
_cell.length_a   1.000
_cell.length_b   1.000
_cell.length_c   1.000
_cell.angle_alpha   90.00
_cell.angle_beta   90.00
_cell.angle_gamma   90.00
#
_symmetry.space_group_name_H-M   'P 1'
#
loop_
_entity.id
_entity.type
_entity.pdbx_description
1 polymer ?
#
loop_
_entity_poly.entity_id
_entity_poly.type
_entity_poly.pdbx_seq_one_letter_code
_entity_poly.pdbx_strand_id
1 'polypeptide(L)'
;MLAVRSPGRTGSDTVAPAPVVMLASRRYDVTRRTAAIVAATMCAAILVGCAAGIDGDDDHRGAFLGGIATPTPEATITPSPDSWVHAPTERGYRIVVISADDDPPTTTVLAAVDAWADEHDADVTVLAAADDDQVEERIDEAVAAAPDLVIGAGAGVVDVFALLAPQHLAQQFLVLGAQLPEPTENSTAVIWKGASFRGSGISTADDTDPSSVTPERAADAIAAGLASIRWGLTGIVVSLP
;
A
#
# COMPACT_ATOMS: atom_id res chain seq x y z
N MET A 1 2.24 -64.83 -4.41
CA MET A 1 2.20 -66.25 -4.84
C MET A 1 1.66 -66.25 -6.27
N LEU A 2 2.34 -66.47 -7.39
CA LEU A 2 3.67 -66.93 -7.91
C LEU A 2 4.05 -65.91 -9.03
N ALA A 3 5.27 -65.39 -9.23
CA ALA A 3 6.57 -65.97 -9.60
C ALA A 3 6.70 -66.45 -11.08
N VAL A 4 7.94 -66.29 -11.62
CA VAL A 4 8.55 -66.82 -12.88
C VAL A 4 8.62 -65.77 -14.02
N ARG A 5 9.71 -65.02 -14.31
CA ARG A 5 11.16 -65.27 -14.58
C ARG A 5 11.47 -66.04 -15.89
N SER A 6 11.96 -65.29 -16.91
CA SER A 6 13.02 -65.50 -17.95
C SER A 6 13.43 -66.92 -18.39
N PRO A 7 14.01 -67.20 -19.60
CA PRO A 7 15.18 -66.47 -20.17
C PRO A 7 15.37 -66.51 -21.71
N GLY A 8 16.44 -65.88 -22.22
CA GLY A 8 16.96 -66.14 -23.58
C GLY A 8 18.23 -65.35 -23.91
N ARG A 9 19.41 -65.97 -23.72
CA ARG A 9 20.76 -65.43 -23.94
C ARG A 9 21.55 -66.39 -24.83
N THR A 10 22.11 -65.90 -25.93
CA THR A 10 23.22 -66.47 -26.74
C THR A 10 23.88 -65.26 -27.43
N GLY A 11 25.16 -64.85 -27.28
CA GLY A 11 26.45 -65.58 -27.30
C GLY A 11 26.66 -66.13 -28.72
N SER A 12 27.67 -65.85 -29.54
CA SER A 12 29.00 -65.21 -29.56
C SER A 12 29.27 -64.89 -31.05
N ASP A 13 30.15 -63.99 -31.53
CA ASP A 13 31.59 -64.20 -31.63
C ASP A 13 32.26 -63.01 -32.36
N THR A 14 33.38 -62.60 -31.79
CA THR A 14 34.67 -62.20 -32.37
C THR A 14 34.80 -62.04 -33.90
N VAL A 15 35.41 -60.93 -34.34
CA VAL A 15 36.65 -60.87 -35.16
C VAL A 15 36.93 -59.40 -35.53
N ALA A 16 38.13 -58.92 -35.19
CA ALA A 16 38.73 -57.72 -35.77
C ALA A 16 39.82 -58.16 -36.77
N PRO A 17 39.97 -57.43 -37.88
CA PRO A 17 41.29 -56.91 -38.21
C PRO A 17 41.26 -55.45 -38.72
N ALA A 18 42.27 -54.68 -38.34
CA ALA A 18 42.70 -53.45 -39.01
C ALA A 18 43.65 -53.81 -40.19
N PRO A 19 44.29 -52.88 -40.93
CA PRO A 19 44.17 -51.41 -41.04
C PRO A 19 44.14 -50.95 -42.53
N VAL A 20 44.48 -49.67 -42.79
CA VAL A 20 45.03 -49.08 -44.06
C VAL A 20 43.99 -48.47 -45.00
N VAL A 21 44.07 -47.23 -45.52
CA VAL A 21 44.89 -46.01 -45.36
C VAL A 21 44.22 -44.94 -46.25
N MET A 22 44.55 -43.67 -46.00
CA MET A 22 44.53 -42.54 -46.94
C MET A 22 43.23 -41.77 -47.21
N LEU A 23 43.20 -40.62 -46.53
CA LEU A 23 43.27 -39.27 -47.11
C LEU A 23 42.07 -38.75 -47.92
N ALA A 24 41.35 -37.85 -47.27
CA ALA A 24 40.92 -36.52 -47.72
C ALA A 24 39.60 -36.21 -47.02
N SER A 25 39.33 -35.06 -46.42
CA SER A 25 40.04 -33.80 -46.40
C SER A 25 39.25 -32.86 -45.48
N ARG A 26 39.98 -31.91 -44.91
CA ARG A 26 39.54 -30.52 -44.72
C ARG A 26 38.41 -30.22 -43.72
N ARG A 27 38.86 -29.38 -42.78
CA ARG A 27 38.17 -28.26 -42.13
C ARG A 27 37.28 -28.68 -40.97
N TYR A 28 37.69 -28.30 -39.76
CA TYR A 28 36.92 -27.43 -38.86
C TYR A 28 37.70 -27.35 -37.54
N ASP A 29 38.71 -26.48 -37.49
CA ASP A 29 39.50 -26.28 -36.27
C ASP A 29 39.81 -24.79 -36.07
N VAL A 30 38.76 -23.97 -35.99
CA VAL A 30 38.89 -22.55 -35.56
C VAL A 30 37.69 -22.08 -34.71
N THR A 31 36.60 -22.84 -34.58
CA THR A 31 35.34 -22.34 -34.00
C THR A 31 35.04 -22.83 -32.58
N ARG A 32 36.04 -23.01 -31.72
CA ARG A 32 35.80 -23.41 -30.31
C ARG A 32 36.53 -22.61 -29.24
N ARG A 33 37.29 -21.58 -29.59
CA ARG A 33 38.01 -20.73 -28.61
C ARG A 33 37.52 -19.29 -28.49
N THR A 34 36.56 -18.85 -29.30
CA THR A 34 36.01 -17.48 -29.26
C THR A 34 34.60 -17.38 -28.66
N ALA A 35 34.02 -18.46 -28.14
CA ALA A 35 32.70 -18.43 -27.49
C ALA A 35 32.75 -18.14 -25.97
N ALA A 36 33.92 -18.19 -25.34
CA ALA A 36 34.03 -18.05 -23.88
C ALA A 36 34.29 -16.61 -23.38
N ILE A 37 34.61 -15.65 -24.25
CA ILE A 37 34.98 -14.28 -23.82
C ILE A 37 33.82 -13.28 -24.00
N VAL A 38 32.85 -13.53 -24.88
CA VAL A 38 31.71 -12.59 -25.09
C VAL A 38 30.58 -12.79 -24.06
N ALA A 39 30.43 -13.99 -23.48
CA ALA A 39 29.39 -14.26 -22.49
C ALA A 39 29.65 -13.63 -21.10
N ALA A 40 30.89 -13.27 -20.78
CA ALA A 40 31.24 -12.69 -19.48
C ALA A 40 30.98 -11.18 -19.39
N THR A 41 30.94 -10.46 -20.53
CA THR A 41 30.75 -8.99 -20.53
C THR A 41 29.28 -8.60 -20.48
N MET A 42 28.35 -9.47 -20.89
CA MET A 42 26.91 -9.16 -20.90
C MET A 42 26.23 -9.40 -19.53
N CYS A 43 26.83 -10.19 -18.63
CA CYS A 43 26.30 -10.42 -17.28
C CYS A 43 26.65 -9.30 -16.27
N ALA A 44 27.62 -8.44 -16.57
CA ALA A 44 28.04 -7.36 -15.65
C ALA A 44 27.20 -6.08 -15.79
N ALA A 45 26.39 -5.93 -16.85
CA ALA A 45 25.62 -4.71 -17.11
C ALA A 45 24.19 -4.73 -16.55
N ILE A 46 23.72 -5.84 -15.97
CA ILE A 46 22.36 -5.97 -15.43
C ILE A 46 22.30 -5.67 -13.91
N LEU A 47 23.46 -5.53 -13.24
CA LEU A 47 23.53 -5.37 -11.78
C LEU A 47 23.59 -3.91 -11.28
N VAL A 48 23.52 -2.90 -12.15
CA VAL A 48 23.67 -1.48 -11.76
C VAL A 48 22.31 -0.75 -11.69
N GLY A 49 21.19 -1.42 -11.91
CA GLY A 49 19.89 -0.76 -12.14
C GLY A 49 18.93 -0.62 -10.95
N CYS A 50 19.18 -1.21 -9.77
CA CYS A 50 18.12 -1.37 -8.75
C CYS A 50 18.32 -0.56 -7.45
N ALA A 51 19.26 0.38 -7.37
CA ALA A 51 19.55 1.09 -6.12
C ALA A 51 19.18 2.59 -6.12
N ALA A 52 18.60 3.13 -7.19
CA ALA A 52 18.32 4.57 -7.30
C ALA A 52 16.91 5.00 -6.84
N GLY A 53 16.19 4.15 -6.10
CA GLY A 53 14.79 4.40 -5.73
C GLY A 53 14.46 4.35 -4.24
N ILE A 54 15.44 4.14 -3.35
CA ILE A 54 15.17 3.95 -1.91
C ILE A 54 15.52 5.20 -1.08
N ASP A 55 16.44 6.04 -1.53
CA ASP A 55 16.91 7.18 -0.74
C ASP A 55 15.85 8.29 -0.56
N GLY A 56 14.92 8.45 -1.52
CA GLY A 56 13.93 9.53 -1.49
C GLY A 56 12.78 9.33 -0.49
N ASP A 57 12.23 8.11 -0.43
CA ASP A 57 11.08 7.83 0.45
C ASP A 57 11.48 7.81 1.93
N ASP A 58 12.71 7.37 2.22
CA ASP A 58 13.25 7.39 3.59
C ASP A 58 13.48 8.81 4.11
N ASP A 59 13.92 9.74 3.25
CA ASP A 59 14.11 11.15 3.60
C ASP A 59 12.77 11.84 3.90
N HIS A 60 11.75 11.61 3.07
CA HIS A 60 10.41 12.16 3.28
C HIS A 60 9.74 11.60 4.54
N ARG A 61 9.83 10.28 4.75
CA ARG A 61 9.34 9.63 5.97
C ARG A 61 10.05 10.14 7.22
N GLY A 62 11.36 10.32 7.16
CA GLY A 62 12.17 10.88 8.25
C GLY A 62 11.79 12.32 8.59
N ALA A 63 11.54 13.15 7.58
CA ALA A 63 11.07 14.52 7.74
C ALA A 63 9.67 14.57 8.37
N PHE A 64 8.76 13.69 7.93
CA PHE A 64 7.41 13.57 8.49
C PHE A 64 7.44 13.22 9.97
N LEU A 65 8.24 12.21 10.34
CA LEU A 65 8.42 11.80 11.72
C LEU A 65 9.19 12.82 12.58
N GLY A 66 9.88 13.79 11.99
CA GLY A 66 10.67 14.78 12.74
C GLY A 66 11.79 14.15 13.57
N GLY A 67 12.32 13.01 13.11
CA GLY A 67 13.43 12.29 13.77
C GLY A 67 13.02 11.37 14.93
N ILE A 68 11.72 11.11 15.17
CA ILE A 68 11.31 10.05 16.09
C ILE A 68 11.52 8.66 15.46
N ALA A 69 11.64 7.62 16.30
CA ALA A 69 11.68 6.25 15.82
C ALA A 69 10.36 5.86 15.14
N THR A 70 10.42 4.89 14.21
CA THR A 70 9.21 4.36 13.55
C THR A 70 8.18 3.96 14.60
N PRO A 71 6.95 4.50 14.52
CA PRO A 71 5.91 4.22 15.50
C PRO A 71 5.49 2.74 15.46
N THR A 72 5.09 2.21 16.62
CA THR A 72 4.34 0.96 16.66
C THR A 72 2.90 1.20 16.17
N PRO A 73 2.17 0.14 15.76
CA PRO A 73 0.73 0.24 15.60
C PRO A 73 0.07 0.86 16.83
N GLU A 74 -1.07 1.53 16.61
CA GLU A 74 -1.88 2.29 17.58
C GLU A 74 -1.21 3.56 18.14
N ALA A 75 0.03 3.85 17.73
CA ALA A 75 0.69 5.06 18.18
C ALA A 75 -0.01 6.32 17.66
N THR A 76 -0.03 7.36 18.49
CA THR A 76 -0.32 8.73 18.04
C THR A 76 1.00 9.46 17.81
N ILE A 77 1.17 10.02 16.62
CA ILE A 77 2.33 10.84 16.26
C ILE A 77 1.89 12.27 15.98
N THR A 78 2.80 13.22 16.14
CA THR A 78 2.65 14.58 15.64
C THR A 78 3.71 14.80 14.57
N PRO A 79 3.34 14.88 13.28
CA PRO A 79 4.33 15.09 12.24
C PRO A 79 4.94 16.49 12.32
N SER A 80 6.12 16.66 11.74
CA SER A 80 6.68 18.00 11.55
C SER A 80 5.72 18.84 10.70
N PRO A 81 5.41 20.10 11.06
CA PRO A 81 4.56 20.96 10.23
C PRO A 81 5.04 21.02 8.78
N ASP A 82 4.10 21.09 7.84
CA ASP A 82 4.33 21.16 6.39
C ASP A 82 5.09 19.97 5.78
N SER A 83 5.38 18.92 6.54
CA SER A 83 6.15 17.77 6.05
C SER A 83 5.39 16.91 5.03
N TRP A 84 4.06 17.03 4.95
CA TRP A 84 3.17 16.28 4.07
C TRP A 84 2.97 16.89 2.68
N VAL A 85 3.47 18.09 2.41
CA VAL A 85 3.23 18.85 1.15
C VAL A 85 3.89 18.22 -0.09
N HIS A 86 4.70 17.16 0.08
CA HIS A 86 5.42 16.48 -0.98
C HIS A 86 5.00 15.02 -1.15
N ALA A 87 3.87 14.61 -0.55
CA ALA A 87 3.39 13.25 -0.70
C ALA A 87 3.13 12.93 -2.19
N PRO A 88 3.71 11.84 -2.73
CA PRO A 88 3.53 11.49 -4.12
C PRO A 88 2.09 11.02 -4.36
N THR A 89 1.41 11.66 -5.32
CA THR A 89 0.11 11.23 -5.83
C THR A 89 0.23 10.67 -7.24
N GLU A 90 -0.47 9.57 -7.48
CA GLU A 90 -0.58 8.99 -8.81
C GLU A 90 -1.86 9.48 -9.47
N ARG A 91 -1.80 9.81 -10.76
CA ARG A 91 -3.02 10.14 -11.51
C ARG A 91 -3.97 8.95 -11.52
N GLY A 92 -5.26 9.23 -11.34
CA GLY A 92 -6.30 8.19 -11.31
C GLY A 92 -6.33 7.39 -10.00
N TYR A 93 -5.79 7.94 -8.91
CA TYR A 93 -5.97 7.38 -7.57
C TYR A 93 -7.47 7.38 -7.22
N ARG A 94 -8.03 6.23 -6.85
CA ARG A 94 -9.46 6.06 -6.59
C ARG A 94 -9.75 6.11 -5.11
N ILE A 95 -10.61 7.04 -4.72
CA ILE A 95 -11.04 7.26 -3.33
C ILE A 95 -12.55 7.03 -3.25
N VAL A 96 -12.98 6.24 -2.27
CA VAL A 96 -14.38 6.20 -1.83
C VAL A 96 -14.48 6.89 -0.49
N VAL A 97 -15.35 7.88 -0.35
CA VAL A 97 -15.59 8.60 0.91
C VAL A 97 -16.94 8.21 1.46
N ILE A 98 -16.99 7.84 2.73
CA ILE A 98 -18.21 7.47 3.47
C ILE A 98 -18.45 8.54 4.53
N SER A 99 -19.68 9.05 4.60
CA SER A 99 -20.12 10.03 5.59
C SER A 99 -21.49 9.63 6.14
N ALA A 100 -21.69 9.75 7.45
CA ALA A 100 -22.99 9.47 8.09
C ALA A 100 -23.79 10.75 8.42
N ASP A 101 -23.10 11.89 8.54
CA ASP A 101 -23.69 13.17 8.93
C ASP A 101 -23.71 14.17 7.75
N ASP A 102 -24.69 15.08 7.74
CA ASP A 102 -24.75 16.24 6.83
C ASP A 102 -24.40 17.56 7.54
N ASP A 103 -23.71 17.46 8.68
CA ASP A 103 -23.35 18.61 9.50
C ASP A 103 -22.22 19.46 8.87
N PRO A 104 -22.03 20.72 9.34
CA PRO A 104 -21.01 21.59 8.78
C PRO A 104 -19.56 21.05 8.88
N PRO A 105 -19.13 20.41 9.99
CA PRO A 105 -17.84 19.73 10.06
C PRO A 105 -17.65 18.67 8.97
N THR A 106 -18.61 17.76 8.80
CA THR A 106 -18.53 16.67 7.82
C THR A 106 -18.51 17.23 6.41
N THR A 107 -19.36 18.22 6.12
CA THR A 107 -19.36 18.93 4.83
C THR A 107 -18.01 19.59 4.54
N THR A 108 -17.34 20.14 5.56
CA THR A 108 -16.02 20.75 5.42
C THR A 108 -14.95 19.71 5.09
N VAL A 109 -15.00 18.54 5.72
CA VAL A 109 -14.10 17.42 5.40
C VAL A 109 -14.35 16.90 3.98
N LEU A 110 -15.61 16.70 3.59
CA LEU A 110 -15.97 16.27 2.23
C LEU A 110 -15.46 17.24 1.18
N ALA A 111 -15.63 18.56 1.41
CA ALA A 111 -15.16 19.59 0.50
C ALA A 111 -13.61 19.61 0.38
N ALA A 112 -12.89 19.32 1.46
CA ALA A 112 -11.43 19.24 1.41
C ALA A 112 -10.95 18.01 0.64
N VAL A 113 -11.62 16.87 0.75
CA VAL A 113 -11.29 15.67 -0.04
C VAL A 113 -11.56 15.91 -1.53
N ASP A 114 -12.69 16.54 -1.86
CA ASP A 114 -13.05 16.91 -3.23
C ASP A 114 -12.01 17.87 -3.85
N ALA A 115 -11.67 18.95 -3.13
CA ALA A 115 -10.66 19.91 -3.56
C ALA A 115 -9.27 19.28 -3.74
N TRP A 116 -8.88 18.37 -2.84
CA TRP A 116 -7.64 17.62 -2.96
C TRP A 116 -7.65 16.73 -4.21
N ALA A 117 -8.76 16.05 -4.48
CA ALA A 117 -8.86 15.15 -5.63
C ALA A 117 -8.77 15.91 -6.97
N ASP A 118 -9.42 17.07 -7.04
CA ASP A 118 -9.32 17.99 -8.18
C ASP A 118 -7.88 18.44 -8.43
N GLU A 119 -7.12 18.77 -7.39
CA GLU A 119 -5.72 19.19 -7.50
C GLU A 119 -4.81 18.07 -8.02
N HIS A 120 -5.14 16.80 -7.70
CA HIS A 120 -4.28 15.65 -7.94
C HIS A 120 -4.75 14.71 -9.05
N ASP A 121 -5.77 15.08 -9.83
CA ASP A 121 -6.37 14.23 -10.86
C ASP A 121 -6.81 12.85 -10.29
N ALA A 122 -7.43 12.85 -9.10
CA ALA A 122 -7.94 11.65 -8.43
C ALA A 122 -9.46 11.49 -8.65
N ASP A 123 -9.94 10.25 -8.61
CA ASP A 123 -11.37 9.93 -8.75
C ASP A 123 -12.00 9.75 -7.38
N VAL A 124 -13.00 10.56 -7.05
CA VAL A 124 -13.74 10.47 -5.78
C VAL A 124 -15.16 9.97 -6.00
N THR A 125 -15.58 8.98 -5.22
CA THR A 125 -16.98 8.56 -5.08
C THR A 125 -17.43 8.79 -3.65
N VAL A 126 -18.52 9.54 -3.45
CA VAL A 126 -19.09 9.81 -2.13
C VAL A 126 -20.29 8.91 -1.88
N LEU A 127 -20.26 8.16 -0.78
CA LEU A 127 -21.32 7.28 -0.29
C LEU A 127 -21.87 7.81 1.03
N ALA A 128 -22.96 8.59 0.96
CA ALA A 128 -23.65 9.09 2.15
C ALA A 128 -24.51 7.99 2.78
N ALA A 129 -24.37 7.79 4.09
CA ALA A 129 -25.17 6.92 4.94
C ALA A 129 -26.05 7.77 5.87
N ALA A 130 -27.22 7.27 6.25
CA ALA A 130 -28.12 7.97 7.18
C ALA A 130 -28.07 7.43 8.61
N ASP A 131 -27.49 6.25 8.81
CA ASP A 131 -27.42 5.51 10.07
C ASP A 131 -26.31 4.45 10.01
N ASP A 132 -26.03 3.80 11.15
CA ASP A 132 -24.98 2.80 11.29
C ASP A 132 -25.15 1.60 10.34
N ASP A 133 -26.40 1.13 10.14
CA ASP A 133 -26.71 0.04 9.22
C ASP A 133 -26.30 0.42 7.78
N GLN A 134 -26.58 1.66 7.37
CA GLN A 134 -26.12 2.15 6.08
C GLN A 134 -24.62 2.38 6.02
N VAL A 135 -23.95 2.78 7.11
CA VAL A 135 -22.48 2.88 7.12
C VAL A 135 -21.86 1.51 6.86
N GLU A 136 -22.39 0.44 7.47
CA GLU A 136 -21.99 -0.94 7.19
C GLU A 136 -22.18 -1.28 5.70
N GLU A 137 -23.37 -1.03 5.15
CA GLU A 137 -23.65 -1.25 3.73
C GLU A 137 -22.68 -0.48 2.81
N ARG A 138 -22.32 0.76 3.16
CA ARG A 138 -21.40 1.58 2.36
C ARG A 138 -19.95 1.12 2.46
N ILE A 139 -19.53 0.56 3.59
CA ILE A 139 -18.20 -0.06 3.72
C ILE A 139 -18.13 -1.28 2.80
N ASP A 140 -19.14 -2.14 2.83
CA ASP A 140 -19.21 -3.32 1.94
C ASP A 140 -19.20 -2.92 0.46
N GLU A 141 -19.98 -1.90 0.08
CA GLU A 141 -19.99 -1.34 -1.27
C GLU A 141 -18.61 -0.80 -1.68
N ALA A 142 -17.98 -0.01 -0.80
CA ALA A 142 -16.66 0.56 -1.03
C ALA A 142 -15.60 -0.53 -1.21
N VAL A 143 -15.53 -1.50 -0.30
CA VAL A 143 -14.57 -2.61 -0.38
C VAL A 143 -14.78 -3.44 -1.66
N ALA A 144 -16.03 -3.70 -2.05
CA ALA A 144 -16.35 -4.42 -3.28
C ALA A 144 -15.89 -3.69 -4.55
N ALA A 145 -15.90 -2.36 -4.54
CA ALA A 145 -15.36 -1.53 -5.63
C ALA A 145 -13.82 -1.52 -5.70
N ALA A 146 -13.16 -2.00 -4.63
CA ALA A 146 -11.71 -2.08 -4.46
C ALA A 146 -10.99 -0.77 -4.85
N PRO A 147 -11.32 0.38 -4.23
CA PRO A 147 -10.60 1.63 -4.42
C PRO A 147 -9.21 1.55 -3.78
N ASP A 148 -8.34 2.49 -4.13
CA ASP A 148 -7.02 2.59 -3.50
C ASP A 148 -7.13 3.02 -2.04
N LEU A 149 -8.17 3.79 -1.70
CA LEU A 149 -8.45 4.24 -0.33
C LEU A 149 -9.95 4.37 -0.06
N VAL A 150 -10.37 3.92 1.14
CA VAL A 150 -11.69 4.25 1.71
C VAL A 150 -11.51 5.28 2.82
N ILE A 151 -12.21 6.41 2.73
CA ILE A 151 -12.16 7.49 3.71
C ILE A 151 -13.45 7.50 4.54
N GLY A 152 -13.33 7.47 5.86
CA GLY A 152 -14.40 7.82 6.79
C GLY A 152 -14.33 9.30 7.17
N ALA A 153 -15.38 10.05 6.88
CA ALA A 153 -15.44 11.48 7.19
C ALA A 153 -16.18 11.75 8.51
N GLY A 154 -15.45 12.24 9.52
CA GLY A 154 -16.02 12.71 10.78
C GLY A 154 -16.37 11.60 11.79
N ALA A 155 -17.07 12.01 12.85
CA ALA A 155 -17.36 11.17 14.00
C ALA A 155 -18.40 10.09 13.72
N GLY A 156 -19.42 10.38 12.90
CA GLY A 156 -20.58 9.50 12.68
C GLY A 156 -20.26 8.15 12.04
N VAL A 157 -19.07 7.95 11.49
CA VAL A 157 -18.65 6.67 10.89
C VAL A 157 -17.78 5.81 11.81
N VAL A 158 -17.29 6.35 12.92
CA VAL A 158 -16.19 5.75 13.71
C VAL A 158 -16.59 4.41 14.33
N ASP A 159 -17.79 4.32 14.92
CA ASP A 159 -18.20 3.11 15.65
C ASP A 159 -18.28 1.90 14.71
N VAL A 160 -18.82 2.09 13.50
CA VAL A 160 -18.92 1.05 12.48
C VAL A 160 -17.56 0.76 11.83
N PHE A 161 -16.76 1.79 11.52
CA PHE A 161 -15.40 1.58 11.01
C PHE A 161 -14.52 0.79 12.00
N ALA A 162 -14.64 1.06 13.30
CA ALA A 162 -13.89 0.35 14.33
C ALA A 162 -14.23 -1.15 14.36
N LEU A 163 -15.46 -1.52 13.99
CA LEU A 163 -15.90 -2.91 13.90
C LEU A 163 -15.48 -3.58 12.58
N LEU A 164 -15.57 -2.87 11.45
CA LEU A 164 -15.48 -3.48 10.12
C LEU A 164 -14.12 -3.32 9.45
N ALA A 165 -13.38 -2.23 9.64
CA ALA A 165 -12.06 -2.06 9.02
C ALA A 165 -11.08 -3.21 9.33
N PRO A 166 -11.06 -3.78 10.57
CA PRO A 166 -10.24 -4.98 10.88
C PRO A 166 -10.64 -6.25 10.13
N GLN A 167 -11.86 -6.31 9.57
CA GLN A 167 -12.35 -7.45 8.79
C GLN A 167 -11.93 -7.37 7.32
N HIS A 168 -11.48 -6.19 6.87
CA HIS A 168 -11.06 -5.91 5.50
C HIS A 168 -9.58 -5.51 5.43
N LEU A 169 -8.68 -6.32 6.01
CA LEU A 169 -7.25 -6.01 6.15
C LEU A 169 -6.51 -5.71 4.83
N ALA A 170 -7.06 -6.11 3.68
CA ALA A 170 -6.49 -5.81 2.37
C ALA A 170 -6.85 -4.41 1.85
N GLN A 171 -7.91 -3.78 2.38
CA GLN A 171 -8.34 -2.44 2.00
C GLN A 171 -7.69 -1.41 2.93
N GLN A 172 -7.15 -0.33 2.36
CA GLN A 172 -6.67 0.82 3.13
C GLN A 172 -7.86 1.70 3.56
N PHE A 173 -7.85 2.11 4.82
CA PHE A 173 -8.80 3.03 5.42
C PHE A 173 -8.10 4.27 5.98
N LEU A 174 -8.73 5.42 5.80
CA LEU A 174 -8.33 6.69 6.40
C LEU A 174 -9.54 7.31 7.11
N VAL A 175 -9.42 7.68 8.38
CA VAL A 175 -10.45 8.44 9.10
C VAL A 175 -9.99 9.88 9.28
N LEU A 176 -10.83 10.85 8.90
CA LEU A 176 -10.51 12.28 8.98
C LEU A 176 -11.39 12.99 9.99
N GLY A 177 -10.78 13.77 10.88
CA GLY A 177 -11.49 14.53 11.92
C GLY A 177 -12.06 13.66 13.05
N ALA A 178 -11.60 12.41 13.12
CA ALA A 178 -11.90 11.43 14.15
C ALA A 178 -10.86 10.31 14.09
N GLN A 179 -10.90 9.37 15.02
CA GLN A 179 -9.97 8.24 15.07
C GLN A 179 -10.66 6.94 15.46
N LEU A 180 -10.05 5.82 15.07
CA LEU A 180 -10.44 4.53 15.63
C LEU A 180 -9.84 4.36 17.04
N PRO A 181 -10.53 3.70 17.98
CA PRO A 181 -9.98 3.44 19.29
C PRO A 181 -8.75 2.53 19.26
N GLU A 182 -8.72 1.57 18.33
CA GLU A 182 -7.65 0.56 18.14
C GLU A 182 -7.39 0.36 16.63
N PRO A 183 -6.69 1.30 15.96
CA PRO A 183 -6.44 1.20 14.52
C PRO A 183 -5.53 0.00 14.19
N THR A 184 -6.00 -0.86 13.30
CA THR A 184 -5.22 -1.94 12.68
C THR A 184 -4.25 -1.39 11.63
N GLU A 185 -3.27 -2.19 11.20
CA GLU A 185 -2.24 -1.77 10.21
C GLU A 185 -2.80 -1.16 8.92
N ASN A 186 -4.02 -1.52 8.49
CA ASN A 186 -4.67 -0.96 7.31
C ASN A 186 -5.51 0.30 7.58
N SER A 187 -5.54 0.80 8.82
CA SER A 187 -6.34 1.94 9.24
C SER A 187 -5.46 3.08 9.74
N THR A 188 -5.54 4.23 9.10
CA THR A 188 -4.87 5.46 9.54
C THR A 188 -5.93 6.48 9.95
N ALA A 189 -5.66 7.29 10.96
CA ALA A 189 -6.55 8.39 11.34
C ALA A 189 -5.79 9.71 11.37
N VAL A 190 -6.47 10.81 11.07
CA VAL A 190 -5.91 12.16 11.21
C VAL A 190 -6.85 13.00 12.06
N ILE A 191 -6.31 13.49 13.17
CA ILE A 191 -7.03 14.26 14.18
C ILE A 191 -6.36 15.60 14.42
N TRP A 192 -7.08 16.48 15.08
CA TRP A 192 -6.56 17.70 15.68
C TRP A 192 -7.36 18.02 16.93
N LYS A 193 -6.88 19.01 17.71
CA LYS A 193 -7.63 19.47 18.88
C LYS A 193 -9.01 19.98 18.46
N GLY A 194 -10.06 19.31 18.96
CA GLY A 194 -11.46 19.57 18.64
C GLY A 194 -12.05 18.65 17.56
N ALA A 195 -11.27 17.72 17.03
CA ALA A 195 -11.74 16.69 16.09
C ALA A 195 -10.99 15.38 16.36
N SER A 196 -11.22 14.81 17.54
CA SER A 196 -10.54 13.61 18.05
C SER A 196 -11.52 12.57 18.61
N PHE A 197 -12.78 12.60 18.15
CA PHE A 197 -13.77 11.58 18.50
C PHE A 197 -13.23 10.19 18.20
N ARG A 198 -13.38 9.27 19.15
CA ARG A 198 -12.81 7.91 19.12
C ARG A 198 -13.83 6.80 19.39
N GLY A 199 -15.12 7.12 19.24
CA GLY A 199 -16.22 6.19 19.42
C GLY A 199 -17.13 6.52 20.60
N SER A 200 -18.36 6.03 20.50
CA SER A 200 -19.40 6.21 21.52
C SER A 200 -19.01 5.52 22.83
N GLY A 201 -19.21 6.22 23.94
CA GLY A 201 -18.87 5.71 25.28
C GLY A 201 -17.37 5.75 25.63
N ILE A 202 -16.51 6.16 24.70
CA ILE A 202 -15.08 6.41 24.94
C ILE A 202 -14.79 7.91 24.93
N SER A 203 -15.35 8.62 23.95
CA SER A 203 -15.12 10.05 23.75
C SER A 203 -15.85 10.90 24.78
N THR A 204 -15.27 12.04 25.11
CA THR A 204 -15.83 13.09 25.95
C THR A 204 -16.26 14.29 25.11
N ALA A 205 -17.04 15.21 25.69
CA ALA A 205 -17.47 16.42 24.98
C ALA A 205 -16.30 17.31 24.54
N ASP A 206 -15.17 17.27 25.25
CA ASP A 206 -13.98 18.07 24.91
C ASP A 206 -13.21 17.53 23.69
N ASP A 207 -13.52 16.30 23.24
CA ASP A 207 -12.92 15.68 22.06
C ASP A 207 -13.54 16.19 20.74
N THR A 208 -14.59 17.01 20.82
CA THR A 208 -15.30 17.54 19.65
C THR A 208 -15.64 19.02 19.84
N ASP A 209 -15.11 19.84 18.96
CA ASP A 209 -15.42 21.25 18.79
C ASP A 209 -15.67 21.51 17.30
N PRO A 210 -16.93 21.63 16.86
CA PRO A 210 -17.27 21.88 15.46
C PRO A 210 -16.60 23.12 14.87
N SER A 211 -16.29 24.13 15.69
CA SER A 211 -15.63 25.36 15.22
C SER A 211 -14.14 25.15 14.92
N SER A 212 -13.57 24.04 15.39
CA SER A 212 -12.19 23.65 15.10
C SER A 212 -12.03 23.00 13.72
N VAL A 213 -13.12 22.60 13.07
CA VAL A 213 -13.13 21.98 11.74
C VAL A 213 -13.23 23.07 10.69
N THR A 214 -12.09 23.49 10.18
CA THR A 214 -11.97 24.55 9.16
C THR A 214 -11.50 23.96 7.82
N PRO A 215 -11.74 24.64 6.69
CA PRO A 215 -11.25 24.19 5.39
C PRO A 215 -9.73 23.95 5.37
N GLU A 216 -8.95 24.83 6.00
CA GLU A 216 -7.49 24.73 6.04
C GLU A 216 -7.05 23.48 6.82
N ARG A 217 -7.67 23.23 7.98
CA ARG A 217 -7.37 22.04 8.79
C ARG A 217 -7.79 20.75 8.10
N ALA A 218 -8.94 20.76 7.43
CA ALA A 218 -9.40 19.60 6.67
C ALA A 218 -8.47 19.30 5.47
N ALA A 219 -7.96 20.34 4.79
CA ALA A 219 -6.97 20.21 3.72
C ALA A 219 -5.64 19.63 4.24
N ASP A 220 -5.14 20.14 5.37
CA ASP A 220 -3.95 19.57 6.02
C ASP A 220 -4.19 18.11 6.43
N ALA A 221 -5.40 17.78 6.90
CA ALA A 221 -5.72 16.45 7.36
C ALA A 221 -5.69 15.41 6.22
N ILE A 222 -6.32 15.69 5.07
CA ILE A 222 -6.27 14.77 3.92
C ILE A 222 -4.83 14.62 3.42
N ALA A 223 -4.09 15.73 3.30
CA ALA A 223 -2.71 15.71 2.82
C ALA A 223 -1.79 14.91 3.77
N ALA A 224 -1.86 15.15 5.07
CA ALA A 224 -1.06 14.42 6.07
C ALA A 224 -1.43 12.94 6.16
N GLY A 225 -2.73 12.61 6.08
CA GLY A 225 -3.20 11.23 6.10
C GLY A 225 -2.69 10.42 4.92
N LEU A 226 -2.81 10.97 3.71
CA LEU A 226 -2.29 10.34 2.51
C LEU A 226 -0.77 10.24 2.51
N ALA A 227 -0.07 11.28 2.97
CA ALA A 227 1.37 11.23 3.15
C ALA A 227 1.80 10.06 4.06
N SER A 228 1.13 9.91 5.20
CA SER A 228 1.35 8.82 6.14
C SER A 228 1.17 7.46 5.48
N ILE A 229 0.06 7.25 4.76
CA ILE A 229 -0.23 5.99 4.05
C ILE A 229 0.82 5.69 2.99
N ARG A 230 1.20 6.69 2.17
CA ARG A 230 2.17 6.52 1.08
C ARG A 230 3.57 6.20 1.58
N TRP A 231 3.95 6.70 2.76
CA TRP A 231 5.23 6.38 3.39
C TRP A 231 5.19 5.12 4.27
N GLY A 232 4.10 4.35 4.22
CA GLY A 232 3.94 3.11 4.97
C GLY A 232 3.84 3.33 6.49
N LEU A 233 3.45 4.54 6.90
CA LEU A 233 3.15 4.87 8.29
C LEU A 233 1.64 4.69 8.50
N THR A 234 1.21 3.45 8.61
CA THR A 234 -0.20 3.07 8.75
C THR A 234 -0.45 2.38 10.09
N GLY A 235 -1.72 2.18 10.46
CA GLY A 235 -2.08 1.68 11.78
C GLY A 235 -1.81 2.66 12.91
N ILE A 236 -1.79 3.96 12.59
CA ILE A 236 -1.45 5.02 13.54
C ILE A 236 -2.46 6.16 13.47
N VAL A 237 -2.40 7.02 14.49
CA VAL A 237 -3.12 8.29 14.53
C VAL A 237 -2.13 9.44 14.27
N VAL A 238 -2.38 10.23 13.24
CA VAL A 238 -1.65 11.47 12.94
C VAL A 238 -2.37 12.61 13.62
N SER A 239 -1.74 13.24 14.61
CA SER A 239 -2.27 14.41 15.30
C SER A 239 -1.64 15.67 14.73
N LEU A 240 -2.43 16.47 14.03
CA LEU A 240 -2.01 17.79 13.57
C LEU A 240 -1.83 18.74 14.78
N PRO A 241 -0.84 19.65 14.72
CA PRO A 241 -0.53 20.60 15.79
C PRO A 241 -1.60 21.70 16.02
#